data_AF-A0A665VTM3-F1
#
_entry.id   AF-A0A665VTM3-F1
#
_cell.length_a   1.000
_cell.length_b   1.000
_cell.length_c   1.000
_cell.angle_alpha   90.00
_cell.angle_beta   90.00
_cell.angle_gamma   90.00
#
_symmetry.space_group_name_H-M   'P 1'
#
loop_
_entity.id
_entity.type
_entity.pdbx_description
1 polymer ?
#
loop_
_entity_poly.entity_id
_entity_poly.type
_entity_poly.pdbx_seq_one_letter_code
_entity_poly.pdbx_strand_id
1 'polypeptide(L)'
;MAAPKEILLQKLQDLGKEEFETFKWYLQNQEDFQRIPKSQLENADRLITVDLMVRTYSRKFIEVAKVDLVKMNRNDLVEDLPDFSTQIREQTRNNHQTRRHL
;
A
#
# COMPACT_ATOMS: atom_id res chain seq x y z
N MET A 1 -12.92 -11.12 2.67
CA MET A 1 -12.26 -9.86 2.27
C MET A 1 -10.81 -10.19 1.97
N ALA A 2 -10.28 -9.77 0.81
CA ALA A 2 -8.86 -9.94 0.47
C ALA A 2 -7.98 -9.11 1.42
N ALA A 3 -6.76 -9.57 1.69
CA ALA A 3 -5.85 -8.83 2.54
C ALA A 3 -5.43 -7.54 1.82
N PRO A 4 -5.25 -6.41 2.53
CA PRO A 4 -4.88 -5.17 1.86
C PRO A 4 -3.58 -5.22 1.07
N LYS A 5 -2.62 -6.06 1.50
CA LYS A 5 -1.40 -6.35 0.74
C LYS A 5 -1.69 -7.01 -0.61
N GLU A 6 -2.70 -7.87 -0.69
CA GLU A 6 -3.11 -8.56 -1.91
C GLU A 6 -3.82 -7.59 -2.85
N ILE A 7 -4.64 -6.69 -2.30
CA ILE A 7 -5.31 -5.65 -3.10
C ILE A 7 -4.27 -4.71 -3.71
N LEU A 8 -3.29 -4.24 -2.93
CA LEU A 8 -2.20 -3.43 -3.48
C LEU A 8 -1.42 -4.19 -4.55
N LEU A 9 -1.10 -5.45 -4.32
CA LEU A 9 -0.40 -6.28 -5.30
C LEU A 9 -1.17 -6.36 -6.63
N GLN A 10 -2.49 -6.57 -6.59
CA GLN A 10 -3.31 -6.59 -7.80
C GLN A 10 -3.23 -5.27 -8.56
N LYS A 11 -3.27 -4.13 -7.86
CA LYS A 11 -3.10 -2.82 -8.51
C LYS A 11 -1.72 -2.63 -9.12
N LEU A 12 -0.67 -3.13 -8.49
CA LEU A 12 0.66 -3.11 -9.11
C LEU A 12 0.75 -4.08 -10.30
N GLN A 13 -0.03 -5.16 -10.35
CA GLN A 13 -0.11 -6.07 -11.50
C GLN A 13 -0.79 -5.40 -12.71
N ASP A 14 -1.75 -4.51 -12.46
CA ASP A 14 -2.41 -3.70 -13.51
C ASP A 14 -1.50 -2.59 -14.08
N LEU A 15 -0.37 -2.29 -13.41
CA LEU A 15 0.66 -1.41 -13.96
C LEU A 15 1.50 -2.14 -15.00
N GLY A 16 1.71 -1.50 -16.15
CA GLY A 16 2.71 -1.89 -17.13
C GLY A 16 4.13 -1.85 -16.56
N LYS A 17 5.11 -2.37 -17.31
CA LYS A 17 6.50 -2.41 -16.86
C LYS A 17 7.08 -1.01 -16.59
N GLU A 18 6.90 -0.08 -17.51
CA GLU A 18 7.43 1.29 -17.40
C GLU A 18 6.77 2.08 -16.26
N GLU A 19 5.47 1.87 -16.09
CA GLU A 19 4.69 2.45 -14.99
C GLU A 19 5.17 1.90 -13.64
N PHE A 20 5.46 0.60 -13.55
CA PHE A 20 6.00 0.00 -12.33
C PHE A 20 7.42 0.50 -12.01
N GLU A 21 8.28 0.71 -13.01
CA GLU A 21 9.59 1.35 -12.80
C GLU A 21 9.44 2.79 -12.30
N THR A 22 8.46 3.53 -12.85
CA THR A 22 8.12 4.89 -12.40
C THR A 22 7.63 4.88 -10.95
N PHE A 23 6.77 3.93 -10.58
CA PHE A 23 6.31 3.74 -9.20
C PHE A 23 7.48 3.48 -8.23
N LYS A 24 8.43 2.59 -8.60
CA LYS A 24 9.65 2.37 -7.80
C LYS A 24 10.50 3.64 -7.67
N TRP A 25 10.56 4.45 -8.72
CA TRP A 25 11.26 5.74 -8.65
C TRP A 25 10.61 6.69 -7.65
N TYR A 26 9.28 6.76 -7.56
CA TYR A 26 8.60 7.54 -6.53
C TYR A 26 8.87 7.00 -5.12
N LEU A 27 8.86 5.68 -4.91
CA LEU A 27 9.23 5.08 -3.61
C LEU A 27 10.65 5.42 -3.16
N GLN A 28 11.57 5.58 -4.11
CA GLN A 28 12.93 6.03 -3.84
C GLN A 28 12.99 7.54 -3.49
N ASN A 29 12.12 8.35 -4.09
CA ASN A 29 12.15 9.81 -4.03
C ASN A 29 10.99 10.39 -3.19
N GLN A 30 10.58 9.70 -2.13
CA GLN A 30 9.58 10.19 -1.20
C GLN A 30 10.01 11.52 -0.55
N GLU A 31 9.08 12.47 -0.51
CA GLU A 31 9.26 13.78 0.13
C GLU A 31 8.69 13.77 1.54
N ASP A 32 7.47 13.27 1.70
CA ASP A 32 6.71 13.27 2.97
C ASP A 32 6.83 11.97 3.77
N PHE A 33 7.39 10.92 3.17
CA PHE A 33 7.50 9.58 3.74
C PHE A 33 8.93 9.04 3.73
N GLN A 34 9.15 7.96 4.47
CA GLN A 34 10.45 7.30 4.53
C GLN A 34 10.82 6.67 3.18
N ARG A 35 11.92 7.10 2.58
CA ARG A 35 12.41 6.57 1.30
C ARG A 35 12.82 5.10 1.40
N ILE A 36 12.49 4.32 0.36
CA ILE A 36 13.02 2.96 0.21
C ILE A 36 14.32 3.02 -0.60
N PRO A 37 15.44 2.42 -0.13
CA PRO A 37 16.71 2.47 -0.85
C PRO A 37 16.62 1.87 -2.26
N LYS A 38 17.25 2.54 -3.23
CA LYS A 38 17.32 2.05 -4.63
C LYS A 38 17.81 0.62 -4.73
N SER A 39 18.82 0.25 -3.94
CA SER A 39 19.39 -1.10 -3.93
C SER A 39 18.39 -2.20 -3.58
N GLN A 40 17.32 -1.86 -2.83
CA GLN A 40 16.24 -2.80 -2.53
C GLN A 40 15.19 -2.87 -3.64
N LEU A 41 15.04 -1.79 -4.43
CA LEU A 41 14.04 -1.68 -5.49
C LEU A 41 14.54 -2.10 -6.89
N GLU A 42 15.85 -2.06 -7.12
CA GLU A 42 16.45 -2.32 -8.43
C GLU A 42 16.04 -3.67 -9.03
N ASN A 43 16.03 -4.72 -8.20
CA ASN A 43 15.61 -6.07 -8.61
C ASN A 43 14.30 -6.52 -7.93
N ALA A 44 13.57 -5.60 -7.30
CA ALA A 44 12.30 -5.93 -6.66
C ALA A 44 11.22 -6.16 -7.73
N ASP A 45 10.58 -7.33 -7.65
CA ASP A 45 9.33 -7.58 -8.34
C ASP A 45 8.15 -6.94 -7.58
N ARG A 46 6.95 -7.07 -8.14
CA ARG A 46 5.74 -6.47 -7.55
C ARG A 46 5.45 -7.00 -6.15
N LEU A 47 5.73 -8.27 -5.88
CA LEU A 47 5.53 -8.90 -4.57
C LEU A 47 6.51 -8.33 -3.54
N ILE A 48 7.80 -8.33 -3.89
CA ILE A 48 8.88 -7.80 -3.05
C ILE A 48 8.63 -6.31 -2.76
N THR A 49 8.20 -5.53 -3.75
CA THR A 49 7.88 -4.11 -3.56
C THR A 49 6.74 -3.92 -2.55
N VAL A 50 5.66 -4.70 -2.62
CA VAL A 50 4.57 -4.63 -1.62
C VAL A 50 5.10 -4.99 -0.23
N ASP A 51 5.89 -6.06 -0.09
CA ASP A 51 6.46 -6.43 1.20
C ASP A 51 7.39 -5.34 1.77
N LEU A 52 8.20 -4.70 0.92
CA LEU A 52 9.06 -3.58 1.32
C LEU A 52 8.22 -2.37 1.77
N MET A 53 7.13 -2.06 1.08
CA MET A 53 6.22 -0.99 1.49
C MET A 53 5.53 -1.29 2.82
N VAL A 54 5.06 -2.52 3.03
CA VAL A 54 4.46 -2.94 4.31
C VAL A 54 5.49 -2.85 5.45
N ARG A 55 6.74 -3.28 5.22
CA ARG A 55 7.80 -3.19 6.23
C ARG A 55 8.19 -1.75 6.55
N THR A 56 8.27 -0.89 5.54
CA THR A 56 8.74 0.50 5.68
C THR A 56 7.66 1.41 6.25
N TYR A 57 6.44 1.32 5.72
CA TYR A 57 5.34 2.23 6.06
C TYR A 57 4.33 1.62 7.04
N SER A 58 4.47 0.34 7.38
CA SER A 58 3.59 -0.39 8.29
C SER A 58 2.12 -0.28 7.88
N ARG A 59 1.32 0.54 8.58
CA ARG A 59 -0.10 0.74 8.31
C ARG A 59 -0.38 1.81 7.25
N LYS A 60 0.62 2.63 6.91
CA LYS A 60 0.50 3.73 5.95
C LYS A 60 0.85 3.34 4.51
N PHE A 61 1.22 2.08 4.28
CA PHE A 61 1.72 1.65 2.96
C PHE A 61 0.71 1.86 1.83
N ILE A 62 -0.59 1.81 2.12
CA ILE A 62 -1.64 2.07 1.12
C ILE A 62 -1.85 3.55 0.88
N GLU A 63 -1.69 4.39 1.90
CA GLU A 63 -1.69 5.84 1.74
C GLU A 63 -0.53 6.28 0.82
N VAL A 64 0.67 5.75 1.06
CA VAL A 64 1.85 6.00 0.21
C VAL A 64 1.58 5.52 -1.22
N ALA A 65 1.07 4.31 -1.39
CA ALA A 65 0.74 3.78 -2.73
C ALA A 65 -0.26 4.68 -3.47
N LYS A 66 -1.30 5.17 -2.79
CA LYS A 66 -2.29 6.09 -3.38
C LYS A 66 -1.62 7.38 -3.83
N VAL A 67 -0.81 8.00 -2.98
CA VAL A 67 -0.09 9.25 -3.32
C VAL A 67 0.79 9.05 -4.54
N ASP A 68 1.55 7.96 -4.59
CA ASP A 68 2.46 7.67 -5.71
C ASP A 68 1.70 7.40 -7.01
N LEU A 69 0.60 6.63 -6.95
CA LEU A 69 -0.27 6.38 -8.10
C LEU A 69 -0.91 7.67 -8.64
N VAL A 70 -1.32 8.59 -7.77
CA VAL A 70 -1.83 9.90 -8.18
C VAL A 70 -0.72 10.73 -8.85
N LYS A 71 0.50 10.75 -8.29
CA LYS A 71 1.64 11.49 -8.84
C LYS A 71 2.02 11.02 -10.25
N MET A 72 1.86 9.74 -10.56
CA MET A 72 2.10 9.17 -11.89
C MET A 72 0.86 9.15 -12.81
N ASN A 73 -0.21 9.85 -12.43
CA ASN A 73 -1.47 9.96 -13.20
C ASN A 73 -2.24 8.63 -13.38
N ARG A 74 -2.06 7.66 -12.47
CA ARG A 74 -2.83 6.41 -12.41
C ARG A 74 -3.96 6.47 -11.38
N ASN A 75 -4.76 7.54 -11.48
CA ASN A 75 -5.91 7.79 -10.62
C ASN A 75 -7.00 6.69 -10.77
N ASP A 76 -7.04 6.04 -11.93
CA ASP A 76 -7.92 4.90 -12.22
C ASP A 76 -7.72 3.73 -11.24
N LEU A 77 -6.50 3.54 -10.73
CA LEU A 77 -6.19 2.45 -9.81
C LEU A 77 -6.44 2.81 -8.34
N VAL A 78 -6.66 4.09 -8.03
CA VAL A 78 -6.76 4.62 -6.67
C VAL A 78 -8.14 4.42 -6.07
N GLU A 79 -9.20 4.54 -6.89
CA GLU A 79 -10.60 4.44 -6.44
C GLU A 79 -10.92 3.08 -5.81
N ASP A 80 -10.28 2.03 -6.30
CA ASP A 80 -10.47 0.65 -5.83
C ASP A 80 -9.58 0.28 -4.63
N LEU A 81 -8.65 1.15 -4.22
CA LEU A 81 -7.77 0.86 -3.09
C LEU A 81 -8.49 1.13 -1.76
N PRO A 82 -8.51 0.17 -0.81
CA PRO A 82 -9.24 0.30 0.43
C PRO A 82 -8.70 1.46 1.28
N ASP A 83 -9.59 2.33 1.74
CA ASP A 83 -9.24 3.35 2.74
C ASP A 83 -9.14 2.73 4.12
N PHE A 84 -7.91 2.56 4.61
CA PHE A 84 -7.65 2.07 5.96
C PHE A 84 -8.21 2.95 7.08
N SER A 85 -8.58 4.21 6.78
CA SER A 85 -9.27 5.08 7.74
C SER A 85 -10.61 4.49 8.21
N THR A 86 -11.26 3.67 7.38
CA THR A 86 -12.58 3.09 7.69
C THR A 86 -12.48 1.72 8.38
N GLN A 87 -11.44 0.93 8.12
CA GLN A 87 -11.31 -0.43 8.67
C GLN A 87 -10.94 -0.46 10.18
N ILE A 88 -10.44 0.65 10.73
CA ILE A 88 -10.22 0.80 12.18
C ILE A 88 -11.56 0.81 12.95
N ARG A 89 -12.66 1.25 12.35
CA ARG A 89 -13.96 1.37 13.04
C ARG A 89 -14.67 0.02 13.23
N GLU A 90 -14.41 -0.97 12.37
CA GLU A 90 -15.05 -2.28 12.48
C GLU A 90 -14.33 -3.22 13.46
N GLN A 91 -13.00 -3.07 13.61
CA GLN A 91 -12.24 -3.88 14.58
C GLN A 91 -12.41 -3.43 16.04
N THR A 92 -12.70 -2.14 16.28
CA THR A 92 -12.98 -1.64 17.64
C THR A 92 -14.40 -1.96 18.10
N ARG A 93 -15.38 -2.13 17.20
CA ARG A 93 -16.72 -2.60 17.58
C ARG A 93 -16.74 -4.06 18.02
N ASN A 94 -15.95 -4.92 17.38
CA ASN A 94 -15.98 -6.36 17.65
C ASN A 94 -15.26 -6.77 18.96
N ASN A 95 -14.35 -5.93 19.49
CA ASN A 95 -13.64 -6.24 20.74
C ASN A 95 -14.43 -5.91 22.03
N HIS A 96 -15.56 -5.19 21.94
CA HIS A 96 -16.35 -4.84 23.13
C HIS A 96 -17.41 -5.89 23.51
N GLN A 97 -17.57 -6.97 22.74
CA GLN A 97 -18.64 -7.96 22.97
C GLN A 97 -18.22 -9.18 23.83
N THR A 98 -16.91 -9.37 24.12
CA THR A 98 -16.40 -10.58 24.82
C THR A 98 -16.13 -10.39 26.33
N ARG A 99 -16.76 -9.40 26.99
CA ARG A 99 -16.63 -9.21 28.46
C ARG A 99 -17.97 -9.10 29.20
N ARG A 100 -18.97 -9.89 28.79
CA ARG A 100 -20.18 -10.15 29.58
C ARG A 100 -20.47 -11.65 29.58
N HIS A 101 -19.70 -12.40 30.36
CA HIS A 101 -20.16 -13.59 31.10
C HIS A 101 -19.01 -14.13 31.95
N LEU A 102 -18.92 -13.59 33.16
CA LEU A 102 -18.57 -14.30 34.39
C LEU A 102 -19.64 -13.90 35.41
#